data_AF-A0A837B5J5-F1
#
_entry.id   AF-A0A837B5J5-F1
#
_cell.length_a   1.000
_cell.length_b   1.000
_cell.length_c   1.000
_cell.angle_alpha   90.00
_cell.angle_beta   90.00
_cell.angle_gamma   90.00
#
_symmetry.space_group_name_H-M   'P 1'
#
loop_
_entity.id
_entity.type
_entity.pdbx_description
1 polymer ?
#
loop_
_entity_poly.entity_id
_entity_poly.type
_entity_poly.pdbx_seq_one_letter_code
_entity_poly.pdbx_strand_id
1 'polypeptide(L)' 'ATTVADMGLKYVVVTSVDRDDLRDGGAQHFVDCISAIRASSPNTRIEILTPDFRGKGRMDRALEILALSPPDVFNHNIET' A
#
# COMPACT_ATOMS: atom_id res chain seq x y z
N ALA A 1 15.10 -4.83 4.90
CA ALA A 1 14.67 -6.24 5.02
C ALA A 1 14.18 -6.71 3.64
N THR A 2 14.48 -7.94 3.23
CA THR A 2 14.14 -8.54 1.92
C THR A 2 13.14 -9.70 2.07
N THR A 3 12.34 -9.68 3.13
CA THR A 3 11.50 -10.81 3.58
C THR A 3 10.64 -11.44 2.49
N VAL A 4 10.01 -10.64 1.63
CA VAL A 4 9.17 -11.15 0.53
C VAL A 4 9.98 -12.01 -0.45
N ALA A 5 11.21 -11.56 -0.78
CA ALA A 5 12.14 -12.29 -1.62
C ALA A 5 12.66 -13.54 -0.92
N ASP A 6 13.06 -13.41 0.35
CA ASP A 6 13.63 -14.50 1.15
C ASP A 6 12.62 -15.65 1.35
N MET A 7 11.34 -15.31 1.48
CA MET A 7 10.24 -16.27 1.57
C MET A 7 9.77 -16.81 0.20
N GLY A 8 10.23 -16.23 -0.91
CA GLY A 8 9.81 -16.63 -2.26
C GLY A 8 8.31 -16.48 -2.51
N LEU A 9 7.66 -15.45 -1.93
CA LEU A 9 6.22 -15.27 -2.02
C LEU A 9 5.78 -14.94 -3.44
N LYS A 10 4.76 -15.63 -3.93
CA LYS A 10 4.11 -15.34 -5.22
C LYS A 10 3.04 -14.26 -5.13
N TYR A 11 2.47 -14.07 -3.94
CA TYR A 11 1.44 -13.10 -3.65
C TYR A 11 1.65 -12.54 -2.25
N VAL A 12 1.47 -11.23 -2.07
CA VAL A 12 1.57 -10.57 -0.76
C VAL A 12 0.45 -9.55 -0.61
N VAL A 13 -0.10 -9.47 0.60
CA VAL A 13 -1.02 -8.41 1.02
C VAL A 13 -0.26 -7.48 1.94
N VAL A 14 -0.28 -6.18 1.65
CA VAL A 14 0.27 -5.13 2.51
C VAL A 14 -0.87 -4.34 3.12
N THR A 15 -0.85 -4.14 4.43
CA THR A 15 -1.85 -3.37 5.16
C THR A 15 -1.18 -2.46 6.19
N SER A 16 -1.91 -1.49 6.72
CA SER A 16 -1.42 -0.57 7.76
C SER A 16 -2.51 -0.28 8.79
N VAL A 17 -2.09 0.25 9.93
CA VAL A 17 -2.99 0.98 10.84
C VAL A 17 -3.34 2.35 10.26
N ASP A 18 -4.38 2.98 10.81
CA ASP A 18 -4.73 4.36 10.49
C ASP A 18 -3.62 5.32 10.93
N ARG A 19 -3.30 6.29 10.08
CA ARG A 19 -2.26 7.30 10.30
C ARG A 19 -2.82 8.70 10.19
N ASP A 20 -3.81 9.00 11.02
CA ASP A 20 -4.44 10.33 11.11
C ASP A 20 -3.46 11.45 11.49
N ASP A 21 -2.32 11.09 12.08
CA ASP A 21 -1.21 11.99 12.37
C ASP A 21 -0.49 12.47 11.10
N LEU A 22 -0.63 11.77 9.98
CA LEU A 22 -0.01 12.10 8.70
C LEU A 22 -0.98 12.82 7.75
N ARG A 23 -0.42 13.72 6.93
CA ARG A 23 -1.20 14.50 5.95
C ARG A 23 -1.73 13.66 4.79
N ASP A 24 -1.03 12.57 4.46
CA ASP A 24 -1.37 11.63 3.39
C ASP A 24 -2.01 10.34 3.91
N GLY A 25 -2.29 10.26 5.23
CA GLY A 25 -2.81 9.06 5.86
C GLY A 25 -1.91 7.83 5.73
N GLY A 26 -0.62 8.01 5.44
CA GLY A 26 0.33 6.90 5.23
C GLY A 26 0.40 6.37 3.81
N ALA A 27 -0.26 6.99 2.83
CA ALA A 27 -0.27 6.56 1.43
C ALA A 27 1.14 6.40 0.83
N GLN A 28 2.09 7.29 1.17
CA GLN A 28 3.47 7.17 0.69
C GLN A 28 4.13 5.86 1.13
N HIS A 29 3.79 5.37 2.33
CA HIS A 29 4.37 4.14 2.84
C HIS A 29 3.95 2.91 2.01
N PHE A 30 2.72 2.90 1.49
CA PHE A 30 2.28 1.85 0.57
C PHE A 30 3.08 1.88 -0.73
N VAL A 31 3.27 3.06 -1.33
CA VAL A 31 4.06 3.25 -2.57
C VAL A 31 5.50 2.80 -2.39
N ASP A 32 6.12 3.14 -1.26
CA ASP A 32 7.50 2.76 -0.94
C ASP A 32 7.61 1.23 -0.80
N CYS A 33 6.66 0.60 -0.10
CA CYS A 33 6.59 -0.85 0.03
C CYS A 33 6.40 -1.55 -1.32
N ILE A 34 5.46 -1.09 -2.15
CA ILE A 34 5.22 -1.65 -3.49
C ILE A 34 6.49 -1.56 -4.33
N SER A 35 7.13 -0.39 -4.34
CA SER A 35 8.33 -0.15 -5.15
C SER A 35 9.50 -1.02 -4.69
N ALA A 36 9.70 -1.16 -3.37
CA ALA A 36 10.72 -2.04 -2.81
C ALA A 36 10.47 -3.51 -3.16
N ILE A 37 9.22 -3.99 -3.04
CA ILE A 37 8.85 -5.37 -3.38
C ILE A 37 9.05 -5.62 -4.89
N ARG A 38 8.64 -4.70 -5.76
CA ARG A 38 8.86 -4.84 -7.21
C ARG A 38 10.34 -4.88 -7.57
N ALA A 39 11.18 -4.12 -6.86
CA ALA A 39 12.63 -4.11 -7.08
C ALA A 39 13.30 -5.43 -6.66
N SER A 40 12.90 -6.03 -5.53
CA SER A 40 13.51 -7.27 -5.02
C SER A 40 12.83 -8.55 -5.51
N SER A 41 11.57 -8.48 -5.91
CA SER A 41 10.70 -9.64 -6.21
C SER A 41 9.72 -9.29 -7.34
N PRO A 42 10.22 -9.04 -8.57
CA PRO A 42 9.42 -8.48 -9.67
C PRO A 42 8.24 -9.37 -10.12
N ASN A 43 8.27 -10.66 -9.79
CA ASN A 43 7.22 -11.62 -10.14
C ASN A 43 6.17 -11.81 -9.03
N THR A 44 6.33 -11.16 -7.87
CA THR A 44 5.37 -11.23 -6.78
C THR A 44 4.19 -10.33 -7.08
N ARG A 45 2.97 -10.86 -6.98
CA ARG A 45 1.74 -10.08 -7.07
C ARG A 45 1.46 -9.36 -5.75
N ILE A 46 1.10 -8.09 -5.82
CA ILE A 46 0.97 -7.20 -4.66
C ILE A 46 -0.48 -6.73 -4.55
N GLU A 47 -1.11 -7.02 -3.42
CA GLU A 47 -2.37 -6.44 -2.99
C GLU A 47 -2.11 -5.46 -1.84
N ILE A 48 -2.87 -4.36 -1.83
CA ILE A 48 -2.94 -3.50 -0.64
C ILE A 48 -4.33 -3.51 -0.05
N LEU A 49 -4.40 -3.59 1.27
CA LEU A 49 -5.62 -3.40 2.06
C LEU A 49 -5.46 -2.08 2.82
N THR A 50 -6.12 -1.04 2.29
CA THR A 50 -5.94 0.34 2.73
C THR A 50 -6.91 0.77 3.82
N PRO A 51 -6.50 1.69 4.71
CA PRO A 51 -7.43 2.42 5.57
C PRO A 51 -8.34 3.33 4.75
N ASP A 52 -9.31 3.99 5.40
CA ASP A 52 -10.30 4.81 4.71
C ASP A 52 -9.81 6.21 4.27
N PHE A 53 -8.57 6.58 4.62
CA PHE A 53 -7.96 7.89 4.37
C PHE A 53 -8.87 9.09 4.72
N ARG A 54 -9.68 8.96 5.77
CA ARG A 54 -10.60 10.02 6.19
C ARG A 54 -9.90 11.31 6.58
N GLY A 55 -10.63 12.42 6.44
CA GLY A 55 -10.15 13.77 6.72
C GLY A 55 -10.16 14.66 5.47
N LYS A 56 -10.37 15.96 5.67
CA LYS A 56 -10.54 16.92 4.56
C LYS A 56 -9.31 16.94 3.65
N GLY A 57 -9.48 16.52 2.40
CA GLY A 57 -8.42 16.50 1.37
C GLY A 57 -7.40 15.38 1.49
N ARG A 58 -7.54 14.45 2.45
CA ARG A 58 -6.60 13.34 2.61
C ARG A 58 -6.80 12.25 1.56
N MET A 59 -8.05 11.89 1.26
CA MET A 59 -8.37 10.89 0.24
C MET A 59 -7.76 11.24 -1.11
N ASP A 60 -8.01 12.45 -1.62
CA ASP A 60 -7.48 12.88 -2.93
C ASP A 60 -5.95 12.79 -2.96
N ARG A 61 -5.29 13.26 -1.90
CA ARG A 61 -3.83 13.19 -1.76
C ARG A 61 -3.31 11.77 -1.67
N ALA A 62 -4.00 10.89 -0.94
CA ALA A 62 -3.64 9.49 -0.84
C ALA A 62 -3.73 8.80 -2.21
N LEU A 63 -4.80 9.05 -2.97
CA LEU A 63 -5.00 8.51 -4.30
C LEU A 63 -3.96 9.04 -5.30
N GLU A 64 -3.61 10.32 -5.27
CA GLU A 64 -2.53 10.90 -6.07
C GLU A 64 -1.19 10.20 -5.84
N ILE A 65 -0.88 9.93 -4.56
CA ILE A 65 0.35 9.23 -4.19
C ILE A 65 0.31 7.78 -4.64
N LEU A 66 -0.76 7.05 -4.33
CA LEU A 66 -0.93 5.64 -4.69
C LEU A 66 -0.88 5.40 -6.21
N ALA A 67 -1.29 6.38 -7.01
CA ALA A 67 -1.20 6.32 -8.47
C ALA A 67 0.25 6.29 -8.99
N LEU A 68 1.25 6.71 -8.20
CA LEU A 68 2.66 6.72 -8.61
C LEU A 68 3.24 5.31 -8.75
N SER A 69 2.77 4.36 -7.94
CA SER A 69 3.19 2.96 -7.97
C SER A 69 2.01 2.06 -7.60
N PRO A 70 1.15 1.73 -8.58
CA PRO A 70 -0.07 1.02 -8.29
C PRO A 70 0.19 -0.43 -7.87
N PRO A 71 -0.62 -0.96 -6.94
CA PRO A 71 -0.65 -2.39 -6.63
C PRO A 71 -1.30 -3.16 -7.79
N ASP A 72 -1.20 -4.49 -7.75
CA ASP A 72 -1.93 -5.35 -8.69
C ASP A 72 -3.40 -5.56 -8.26
N VAL A 73 -3.69 -5.40 -6.97
CA VAL A 73 -5.05 -5.38 -6.39
C VAL A 73 -5.14 -4.25 -5.36
N PHE A 74 -6.13 -3.38 -5.53
CA PHE A 74 -6.46 -2.34 -4.56
C PHE A 74 -7.68 -2.77 -3.77
N ASN A 75 -7.56 -2.88 -2.44
CA ASN A 75 -8.62 -3.36 -1.57
C ASN A 75 -8.88 -2.39 -0.40
N HIS A 76 -10.14 -2.31 0.02
CA HIS A 76 -10.63 -1.59 1.18
C HIS A 76 -11.90 -2.28 1.67
N ASN A 77 -11.91 -2.72 2.94
CA ASN A 77 -13.07 -3.43 3.48
C ASN A 77 -14.15 -2.44 3.94
N ILE A 78 -15.39 -2.70 3.51
CA ILE A 78 -16.59 -2.04 4.05
C ILE A 78 -17.08 -2.90 5.21
N GLU A 79 -16.41 -2.78 6.36
CA GLU A 79 -16.80 -3.49 7.60
C GLU A 79 -18.06 -2.87 8.23
N THR A 80 -18.71 -3.62 9.14
CA THR A 80 -19.95 -3.22 9.85
C THR A 80 -19.71 -2.75 11.28
#